data_AF-A0A927BXB4-F1
#
_entry.id   AF-A0A927BXB4-F1
#
_cell.length_a   1.000
_cell.length_b   1.000
_cell.length_c   1.000
_cell.angle_alpha   90.00
_cell.angle_beta   90.00
_cell.angle_gamma   90.00
#
_symmetry.space_group_name_H-M   'P 1'
#
loop_
_entity.id
_entity.type
_entity.pdbx_description
1 polymer ?
#
loop_
_entity_poly.entity_id
_entity_poly.type
_entity_poly.pdbx_seq_one_letter_code
_entity_poly.pdbx_strand_id
1 'polypeptide(L)' 'MSQDRNRTVLPVAPVDLVTGASSGFGLLIAIELAGRGRRVLAGLRRPERAAALLG' A
#
# COMPACT_ATOMS: atom_id res chain seq x y z
N MET A 1 17.25 -3.83 -39.15
CA MET A 1 16.06 -2.98 -38.96
C MET A 1 15.77 -2.90 -37.46
N SER A 2 16.00 -1.72 -36.90
CA SER A 2 15.68 -1.15 -35.56
C SER A 2 15.46 -2.02 -34.31
N GLN A 3 16.44 -1.91 -33.38
CA GLN A 3 16.37 -1.61 -31.93
C GLN A 3 15.12 -2.03 -31.09
N ASP A 4 15.35 -2.77 -30.00
CA ASP A 4 14.85 -2.34 -28.68
C ASP A 4 15.99 -2.51 -27.65
N ARG A 5 16.63 -1.39 -27.32
CA ARG A 5 17.74 -1.30 -26.36
C ARG A 5 17.15 -0.96 -24.99
N ASN A 6 17.46 -1.78 -23.99
CA ASN A 6 17.60 -1.33 -22.60
C ASN A 6 16.34 -0.73 -21.93
N ARG A 7 15.27 -1.52 -21.74
CA ARG A 7 14.31 -1.23 -20.67
C ARG A 7 14.94 -1.62 -19.33
N THR A 8 15.64 -0.69 -18.69
CA THR A 8 16.01 -0.85 -17.28
C THR A 8 14.72 -0.83 -16.45
N VAL A 9 14.24 -2.00 -16.03
CA VAL A 9 13.17 -2.09 -15.02
C VAL A 9 13.84 -1.84 -13.68
N LEU A 10 13.65 -0.64 -13.12
CA LEU A 10 14.05 -0.38 -11.75
C LEU A 10 13.23 -1.31 -10.84
N PRO A 11 13.87 -2.01 -9.88
CA PRO A 11 13.12 -2.80 -8.91
C PRO A 11 12.17 -1.88 -8.14
N VAL A 12 10.88 -2.03 -8.37
CA VAL A 12 9.86 -1.31 -7.62
C VAL A 12 9.80 -1.96 -6.25
N ALA A 13 10.01 -1.17 -5.19
CA ALA A 13 9.85 -1.68 -3.84
C ALA A 13 8.43 -2.28 -3.68
N PRO A 14 8.28 -3.44 -3.00
CA PRO A 14 6.98 -4.06 -2.81
C PRO A 14 6.00 -3.12 -2.11
N VAL A 15 4.72 -3.23 -2.47
CA VAL A 15 3.61 -2.48 -1.87
C VAL A 15 2.61 -3.47 -1.30
N ASP A 16 2.18 -3.25 -0.05
CA ASP A 16 1.17 -4.10 0.59
C ASP A 16 -0.23 -3.53 0.38
N LEU A 17 -1.18 -4.37 -0.03
CA LEU A 17 -2.60 -4.02 -0.10
C LEU A 17 -3.33 -4.67 1.09
N VAL A 18 -3.93 -3.84 1.95
CA VAL A 18 -4.74 -4.32 3.08
C VAL A 18 -6.20 -3.99 2.83
N THR A 19 -7.03 -5.02 2.65
CA THR A 19 -8.49 -4.85 2.51
C THR A 19 -9.18 -4.89 3.87
N GLY A 20 -10.37 -4.27 3.97
CA GLY A 20 -11.06 -4.17 5.26
C GLY A 20 -10.33 -3.25 6.26
N ALA A 21 -9.54 -2.30 5.77
CA ALA A 21 -8.69 -1.43 6.60
C ALA A 21 -9.45 -0.35 7.39
N SER A 22 -10.78 -0.31 7.33
CA SER A 22 -11.58 0.70 8.03
C SER A 22 -11.72 0.47 9.54
N SER A 23 -11.41 -0.73 10.05
CA SER A 23 -11.54 -1.10 11.46
C SER A 23 -10.90 -2.47 11.76
N GLY A 24 -10.81 -2.84 13.04
CA GLY A 24 -10.41 -4.19 13.46
C GLY A 24 -9.00 -4.57 12.99
N PHE A 25 -8.78 -5.84 12.67
CA PHE A 25 -7.46 -6.33 12.28
C PHE A 25 -6.91 -5.68 11.00
N GLY A 26 -7.75 -5.40 10.00
CA GLY A 26 -7.29 -4.74 8.77
C GLY A 26 -6.68 -3.37 9.05
N LEU A 27 -7.28 -2.60 9.96
CA LEU A 27 -6.73 -1.32 10.42
C LEU A 27 -5.38 -1.51 11.13
N LEU A 28 -5.32 -2.43 12.10
CA LEU A 28 -4.10 -2.67 12.90
C LEU A 28 -2.94 -3.18 12.03
N ILE A 29 -3.23 -4.06 11.07
CA ILE A 29 -2.24 -4.55 10.09
C ILE A 29 -1.72 -3.40 9.23
N ALA A 30 -2.60 -2.53 8.72
CA ALA A 30 -2.19 -1.41 7.90
C ALA A 30 -1.27 -0.44 8.67
N ILE A 31 -1.62 -0.12 9.93
CA ILE A 31 -0.80 0.73 10.80
C ILE A 31 0.54 0.08 11.11
N GLU A 32 0.57 -1.20 11.48
CA GLU A 32 1.81 -1.91 11.82
C GLU A 32 2.76 -1.99 10.61
N LEU A 33 2.25 -2.32 9.41
CA LEU A 33 3.06 -2.36 8.20
C LEU A 33 3.61 -0.98 7.84
N ALA A 34 2.79 0.07 7.93
CA ALA A 34 3.22 1.44 7.70
C ALA A 34 4.28 1.89 8.73
N GLY A 35 4.08 1.54 10.01
CA GLY A 35 5.02 1.81 11.10
C GLY A 35 6.39 1.12 10.91
N ARG A 36 6.44 0.00 10.18
CA ARG A 36 7.67 -0.67 9.75
C ARG A 36 8.31 -0.05 8.50
N GLY A 37 7.83 1.10 8.04
CA GLY A 37 8.35 1.81 6.86
C GLY A 37 7.92 1.21 5.52
N ARG A 38 6.92 0.33 5.50
CA ARG A 38 6.42 -0.28 4.26
C ARG A 38 5.41 0.65 3.59
N ARG A 39 5.36 0.61 2.26
CA ARG A 39 4.32 1.31 1.50
C ARG A 39 3.04 0.48 1.54
N VAL A 40 1.99 1.04 2.11
CA VAL A 40 0.70 0.37 2.29
C VAL A 40 -0.40 1.08 1.50
N LEU A 41 -1.21 0.32 0.78
CA LEU A 41 -2.48 0.76 0.20
C LEU A 41 -3.61 0.21 1.08
N ALA A 42 -4.33 1.09 1.76
CA ALA A 42 -5.46 0.72 2.60
C ALA A 42 -6.77 0.73 1.79
N GLY A 43 -7.32 -0.47 1.56
CA GLY A 43 -8.57 -0.69 0.85
C GLY A 43 -9.78 -0.65 1.79
N LEU A 44 -10.67 0.31 1.57
CA LEU A 44 -11.89 0.52 2.35
C LEU A 44 -13.05 0.94 1.45
N ARG A 45 -14.28 0.60 1.85
CA ARG A 45 -15.51 0.91 1.09
C ARG A 45 -15.97 2.37 1.26
N ARG A 46 -15.61 2.99 2.38
CA ARG A 46 -16.12 4.27 2.86
C ARG A 46 -14.96 5.20 3.20
N PRO A 47 -14.49 6.06 2.26
CA PRO A 47 -13.29 6.87 2.41
C PRO A 47 -13.29 7.75 3.67
N GLU A 48 -14.46 8.20 4.12
CA GLU A 48 -14.66 8.97 5.34
C GLU A 48 -14.18 8.24 6.61
N ARG A 49 -14.02 6.91 6.57
CA ARG A 49 -13.46 6.11 7.68
C ARG A 49 -11.94 6.03 7.70
N ALA A 50 -11.25 6.67 6.76
CA ALA A 50 -9.79 6.66 6.69
C ALA A 50 -9.10 7.46 7.81
N ALA A 51 -9.84 8.30 8.55
CA ALA A 51 -9.26 9.10 9.64
C ALA A 51 -8.49 8.25 10.68
N ALA A 52 -8.93 7.01 10.93
CA ALA A 52 -8.25 6.08 11.84
C ALA A 52 -6.86 5.62 11.33
N LEU A 53 -6.54 5.82 10.05
CA LEU A 53 -5.24 5.50 9.43
C LEU A 53 -4.27 6.69 9.43
N LEU A 54 -4.73 7.88 9.83
CA LEU A 54 -3.96 9.13 9.79
C LEU A 54 -3.45 9.56 11.18
N GLY A 55 -3.58 8.67 12.18
CA GLY A 55 -3.14 8.89 13.54
C GLY A 55 -1.63 8.79 13.72
#